data_AF-A0A925KIW7-F1
#
_entry.id   AF-A0A925KIW7-F1
#
_cell.length_a   1.000
_cell.length_b   1.000
_cell.length_c   1.000
_cell.angle_alpha   90.00
_cell.angle_beta   90.00
_cell.angle_gamma   90.00
#
_symmetry.space_group_name_H-M   'P 1'
#
loop_
_entity.id
_entity.type
_entity.pdbx_description
1 polymer ?
#
loop_
_entity_poly.entity_id
_entity_poly.type
_entity_poly.pdbx_seq_one_letter_code
_entity_poly.pdbx_strand_id
1 'polypeptide(L)'
;MLRAGNALRFTPDEVDEYRSLGLDFEGVRTQDDIEQALAAWAGTLADERPDLLDKIVSELAKVKGVNPPARLTTVVSGAPSAGSHRQS
;
A
#
# COMPACT_ATOMS: atom_id res chain seq x y z
N MET A 1 -6.30 -1.69 -20.20
CA MET A 1 -6.98 -2.89 -19.71
C MET A 1 -8.32 -2.96 -20.41
N LEU A 2 -8.60 -4.07 -21.09
CA LEU A 2 -9.88 -4.35 -21.70
C LEU A 2 -10.75 -5.13 -20.71
N ARG A 3 -12.05 -4.83 -20.65
CA ARG A 3 -13.03 -5.51 -19.79
C ARG A 3 -14.23 -5.96 -20.62
N ALA A 4 -14.66 -7.20 -20.41
CA ALA A 4 -15.85 -7.78 -21.03
C ALA A 4 -16.56 -8.67 -20.00
N GLY A 5 -17.60 -8.14 -19.35
CA GLY A 5 -18.22 -8.79 -18.20
C GLY A 5 -17.21 -8.96 -17.06
N ASN A 6 -17.05 -10.20 -16.57
CA ASN A 6 -16.05 -10.53 -15.54
C ASN A 6 -14.65 -10.81 -16.12
N ALA A 7 -14.52 -10.86 -17.45
CA ALA A 7 -13.24 -11.08 -18.09
C ALA A 7 -12.49 -9.75 -18.22
N LEU A 8 -11.19 -9.79 -17.95
CA LEU A 8 -10.28 -8.69 -18.15
C LEU A 8 -8.98 -9.14 -18.82
N ARG A 9 -8.36 -8.21 -19.53
CA ARG A 9 -7.10 -8.44 -20.22
C ARG A 9 -6.25 -7.18 -20.18
N PHE A 10 -5.03 -7.34 -19.69
CA PHE A 10 -3.98 -6.33 -19.80
C PHE A 10 -3.25 -6.46 -21.13
N THR A 11 -2.79 -5.32 -21.66
CA THR A 11 -1.84 -5.31 -22.76
C THR A 11 -0.44 -5.66 -22.24
N PRO A 12 0.49 -6.13 -23.10
CA PRO A 12 1.86 -6.39 -22.68
C PRO A 12 2.54 -5.17 -22.03
N ASP A 13 2.33 -3.98 -22.59
CA ASP A 13 2.87 -2.73 -22.04
C ASP A 13 2.35 -2.43 -20.63
N GLU A 14 1.05 -2.65 -20.39
CA GLU A 14 0.47 -2.48 -19.06
C GLU A 14 1.03 -3.50 -18.06
N VAL A 15 1.24 -4.75 -18.47
CA VAL A 15 1.86 -5.77 -17.61
C VAL A 15 3.28 -5.37 -17.23
N ASP A 16 4.07 -4.85 -18.17
CA ASP A 16 5.42 -4.38 -17.90
C ASP A 16 5.44 -3.18 -16.93
N GLU A 17 4.51 -2.23 -17.13
CA GLU A 17 4.34 -1.09 -16.23
C GLU A 17 4.05 -1.53 -14.79
N TYR A 18 3.12 -2.46 -14.59
CA TYR A 18 2.81 -2.98 -13.25
C TYR A 18 3.96 -3.82 -12.67
N ARG A 19 4.70 -4.55 -13.51
CA ARG A 19 5.87 -5.33 -13.08
C ARG A 19 6.97 -4.44 -12.52
N SER A 20 7.10 -3.20 -13.01
CA SER A 20 8.02 -2.20 -12.42
C SER A 20 7.69 -1.84 -10.97
N LEU A 21 6.43 -2.03 -10.57
CA LEU A 21 5.93 -1.84 -9.19
C LEU A 21 5.93 -3.14 -8.37
N GLY A 22 6.42 -4.24 -8.95
CA GLY A 22 6.39 -5.57 -8.35
C GLY A 22 5.04 -6.28 -8.45
N LEU A 23 4.11 -5.78 -9.25
CA LEU A 23 2.79 -6.38 -9.50
C LEU A 23 2.82 -7.11 -10.84
N ASP A 24 2.76 -8.45 -10.82
CA ASP A 24 2.70 -9.23 -12.05
C ASP A 24 1.25 -9.59 -12.38
N PHE A 25 0.73 -9.00 -13.46
CA PHE A 25 -0.60 -9.31 -13.97
C PHE A 25 -0.56 -10.21 -15.21
N GLU A 26 0.59 -10.83 -15.49
CA GLU A 26 0.67 -11.87 -16.51
C GLU A 26 -0.27 -13.03 -16.17
N GLY A 27 -1.21 -13.34 -17.08
CA GLY A 27 -2.16 -14.43 -16.89
C GLY A 27 -3.40 -14.09 -16.04
N VAL A 28 -3.52 -12.87 -15.52
CA VAL A 28 -4.72 -12.39 -14.80
C VAL A 28 -5.86 -12.18 -15.80
N ARG A 29 -7.01 -12.83 -15.55
CA ARG A 29 -8.16 -12.84 -16.47
C ARG A 29 -9.46 -12.36 -15.84
N THR A 30 -9.50 -12.22 -14.52
CA THR A 30 -10.71 -11.81 -13.78
C THR A 30 -10.39 -10.78 -12.71
N GLN A 31 -11.43 -10.12 -12.19
CA GLN A 31 -11.29 -9.16 -11.10
C GLN A 31 -10.77 -9.85 -9.83
N ASP A 32 -11.21 -11.08 -9.56
CA ASP A 32 -10.70 -11.92 -8.47
C ASP A 32 -9.20 -12.18 -8.58
N ASP A 33 -8.69 -12.43 -9.81
CA ASP A 33 -7.25 -12.63 -10.02
C ASP A 33 -6.45 -11.36 -9.68
N ILE A 34 -6.99 -10.17 -9.98
CA ILE A 34 -6.37 -8.89 -9.61
C ILE A 34 -6.32 -8.76 -8.08
N GLU A 35 -7.42 -9.09 -7.40
CA GLU A 35 -7.49 -9.03 -5.94
C GLU A 35 -6.51 -10.00 -5.27
N GLN A 36 -6.36 -11.21 -5.81
CA GLN A 36 -5.37 -12.17 -5.33
C GLN A 36 -3.94 -11.69 -5.54
N ALA A 37 -3.61 -11.14 -6.71
CA ALA A 37 -2.28 -10.60 -7.00
C ALA A 37 -1.95 -9.41 -6.09
N LEU A 38 -2.90 -8.49 -5.88
CA LEU A 38 -2.75 -7.36 -4.95
C LEU A 38 -2.60 -7.82 -3.50
N ALA A 39 -3.35 -8.82 -3.06
CA ALA A 39 -3.26 -9.37 -1.72
C ALA A 39 -1.89 -10.02 -1.47
N ALA A 40 -1.37 -10.78 -2.45
CA ALA A 40 -0.04 -11.37 -2.37
C ALA A 40 1.05 -10.29 -2.26
N TRP A 41 1.00 -9.28 -3.13
CA TRP A 41 1.94 -8.16 -3.12
C TRP A 41 1.89 -7.36 -1.81
N ALA A 42 0.70 -7.05 -1.30
CA ALA A 42 0.53 -6.36 -0.02
C ALA A 42 1.02 -7.22 1.15
N GLY A 43 0.82 -8.53 1.10
CA GLY A 43 1.37 -9.48 2.07
C GLY A 43 2.91 -9.45 2.09
N THR A 44 3.53 -9.55 0.93
CA THR A 44 5.00 -9.43 0.81
C THR A 44 5.51 -8.09 1.34
N LEU A 45 4.82 -6.98 1.04
CA LEU A 45 5.19 -5.69 1.61
C LEU A 45 5.01 -5.63 3.13
N ALA A 46 3.97 -6.26 3.68
CA ALA A 46 3.75 -6.30 5.12
C ALA A 46 4.89 -7.05 5.84
N ASP A 47 5.41 -8.12 5.23
CA ASP A 47 6.49 -8.93 5.80
C ASP A 47 7.86 -8.25 5.62
N GLU A 48 8.15 -7.76 4.42
CA GLU A 48 9.50 -7.28 4.08
C GLU A 48 9.70 -5.79 4.38
N ARG A 49 8.67 -4.96 4.15
CA ARG A 49 8.73 -3.48 4.20
C ARG A 49 7.44 -2.87 4.76
N PRO A 50 7.05 -3.19 6.01
CA PRO A 50 5.81 -2.71 6.60
C PRO A 50 5.73 -1.17 6.65
N ASP A 51 6.88 -0.49 6.74
CA ASP A 51 6.99 0.98 6.67
C ASP A 51 6.46 1.56 5.35
N LEU A 52 6.74 0.89 4.23
CA LEU A 52 6.28 1.32 2.91
C LEU A 52 4.78 1.06 2.73
N LEU A 53 4.28 -0.08 3.21
CA LEU A 53 2.85 -0.38 3.18
C LEU A 53 2.05 0.65 3.99
N ASP A 54 2.53 1.01 5.17
CA ASP A 54 1.92 2.03 6.03
C ASP A 54 1.88 3.41 5.35
N LYS A 55 2.94 3.77 4.62
CA LYS A 55 2.97 4.99 3.81
C LYS A 55 1.95 4.95 2.67
N ILE A 56 1.86 3.84 1.93
CA ILE A 56 0.89 3.66 0.85
C ILE A 56 -0.55 3.79 1.39
N VAL A 57 -0.85 3.15 2.52
CA VAL A 57 -2.16 3.26 3.18
C VAL A 57 -2.46 4.70 3.60
N SER A 58 -1.46 5.42 4.14
CA SER A 58 -1.62 6.82 4.53
C SER A 58 -1.91 7.73 3.34
N GLU A 59 -1.18 7.58 2.23
CA GLU A 59 -1.45 8.36 1.01
C GLU A 59 -2.81 7.99 0.39
N LEU A 60 -3.18 6.71 0.40
CA LEU A 60 -4.49 6.26 -0.09
C LEU A 60 -5.63 6.87 0.72
N ALA A 61 -5.47 6.95 2.05
CA ALA A 61 -6.44 7.58 2.94
C ALA A 61 -6.63 9.06 2.62
N LYS A 62 -5.53 9.79 2.36
CA LYS A 62 -5.57 11.20 1.91
C LYS A 62 -6.32 11.35 0.59
N VAL A 63 -6.01 10.52 -0.40
CA VAL A 63 -6.67 10.56 -1.73
C VAL A 63 -8.17 10.25 -1.61
N LYS A 64 -8.54 9.30 -0.76
CA LYS A 64 -9.95 8.91 -0.54
C LYS A 64 -10.70 9.83 0.43
N GLY A 65 -10.02 10.77 1.09
CA GLY A 65 -10.60 11.62 2.13
C GLY A 65 -11.11 10.84 3.34
N VAL A 66 -10.53 9.67 3.62
CA VAL A 66 -10.88 8.82 4.78
C VAL A 66 -9.78 8.88 5.83
N ASN A 67 -10.11 8.55 7.07
CA ASN A 67 -9.11 8.49 8.12
C ASN A 67 -8.22 7.24 7.94
N PRO A 68 -6.89 7.35 8.06
CA PRO A 68 -6.04 6.17 8.01
C PRO A 68 -6.30 5.26 9.22
N PRO A 69 -5.93 3.97 9.15
CA PRO A 69 -6.06 3.03 10.27
C PRO A 69 -5.41 3.57 11.56
N ALA A 70 -6.00 3.23 12.71
CA ALA A 70 -5.58 3.76 14.02
C ALA A 70 -4.07 3.57 14.31
N ARG A 71 -3.48 2.46 13.84
CA ARG A 71 -2.04 2.18 13.94
C ARG A 71 -1.14 3.21 13.25
N LEU A 72 -1.68 3.97 12.28
CA LEU A 72 -0.98 5.03 11.54
C LEU A 72 -1.29 6.43 12.08
N THR A 73 -2.37 6.58 12.86
CA THR A 73 -2.71 7.86 13.50
C THR A 73 -1.85 8.16 14.73
N THR A 74 -1.18 7.16 15.30
CA THR A 74 -0.33 7.33 16.47
C THR A 74 1.07 7.80 16.07
N VAL A 75 1.20 9.09 15.76
CA VAL A 75 2.49 9.76 15.87
C VAL A 75 2.70 10.05 17.35
N VAL A 76 3.68 9.40 18.00
CA VAL A 76 4.30 10.01 19.18
C VAL A 76 4.96 11.27 18.65
N SER A 77 4.22 12.38 18.69
CA SER A 77 4.79 13.70 18.58
C SER A 77 5.80 13.76 19.70
N GLY A 78 7.08 13.70 19.37
CA GLY A 78 8.15 13.81 20.34
C GLY A 78 7.91 15.05 21.18
N ALA A 79 7.43 14.84 22.41
CA ALA A 79 7.49 15.88 23.42
C ALA A 79 8.98 16.18 23.57
N PRO A 80 9.42 17.46 23.49
CA PRO A 80 10.79 17.77 23.84
C PRO A 80 10.97 17.29 25.28
N SER A 81 11.90 16.35 25.51
CA SER A 81 12.39 16.02 26.83
C SER A 81 12.90 17.32 27.44
N ALA A 82 12.04 17.98 28.22
CA ALA A 82 12.42 19.04 29.11
C ALA A 82 13.39 18.41 30.11
N GLY A 83 14.69 18.58 29.83
CA GLY A 83 15.74 18.24 30.76
C GLY A 83 15.47 18.97 32.07
N SER A 84 15.10 18.21 33.10
CA SER A 84 15.00 18.71 34.47
C SER A 84 16.42 19.03 34.93
N HIS A 85 16.81 20.30 34.80
CA HIS A 85 18.08 20.81 35.28
C HIS A 85 17.97 21.10 36.78
N ARG A 86 18.47 20.14 37.57
CA ARG A 86 19.15 20.29 38.87
C ARG A 86 18.81 21.55 39.69
N GLN A 87 18.06 21.40 40.79
CA GLN A 87 18.13 22.35 41.90
C GLN A 87 19.20 21.89 42.91
N SER A 88 19.95 22.90 43.37
CA SER A 88 21.10 22.83 44.28
C SER A 88 20.67 22.72 45.74
#